data_AF-A0A1G3LHJ3-F1
#
_entry.id   AF-A0A1G3LHJ3-F1
#
_cell.length_a   1.000
_cell.length_b   1.000
_cell.length_c   1.000
_cell.angle_alpha   90.00
_cell.angle_beta   90.00
_cell.angle_gamma   90.00
#
_symmetry.space_group_name_H-M   'P 1'
#
loop_
_entity.id
_entity.type
_entity.pdbx_description
1 polymer ?
#
loop_
_entity_poly.entity_id
_entity_poly.type
_entity_poly.pdbx_seq_one_letter_code
_entity_poly.pdbx_strand_id
1 'polypeptide(L)'
;MKNIFFIFFLVIAGMLNALDYNVVEKNGIKLSWKINKDFIDIKIEAPTRGWISVGFDPTQKMKDANFIIACVKDGKVLARDDFGNNYVTHKSDVELGGTDDIKNLTGKETDNSTEIYFSIPIDSGDKFDTKLTKGKHKIILAYSASDDFKYKHTNYTKIEIEIK
;
A
#
# COMPACT_ATOMS: atom_id res chain seq x y z
N MET A 1 -60.92 -17.62 -7.13
CA MET A 1 -60.07 -17.43 -5.93
C MET A 1 -58.63 -17.26 -6.38
N LYS A 2 -58.11 -16.05 -6.14
CA LYS A 2 -56.74 -15.50 -6.21
C LYS A 2 -55.67 -16.24 -7.04
N ASN A 3 -55.34 -15.65 -8.20
CA ASN A 3 -54.10 -15.86 -8.95
C ASN A 3 -52.92 -15.31 -8.14
N ILE A 4 -51.88 -16.12 -7.94
CA ILE A 4 -50.62 -15.68 -7.32
C ILE A 4 -49.64 -15.34 -8.43
N PHE A 5 -49.34 -14.04 -8.53
CA PHE A 5 -48.28 -13.47 -9.37
C PHE A 5 -46.94 -13.72 -8.65
N PHE A 6 -46.02 -14.47 -9.24
CA PHE A 6 -44.63 -14.49 -8.80
C PHE A 6 -43.93 -13.26 -9.37
N ILE A 7 -43.65 -12.27 -8.52
CA ILE A 7 -42.80 -11.14 -8.88
C ILE A 7 -41.35 -11.63 -8.85
N PHE A 8 -40.71 -11.57 -10.00
CA PHE A 8 -39.28 -11.81 -10.20
C PHE A 8 -38.51 -10.62 -9.59
N PHE A 9 -37.80 -10.82 -8.47
CA PHE A 9 -36.87 -9.81 -7.98
C PHE A 9 -35.55 -9.98 -8.74
N LEU A 10 -35.39 -9.23 -9.84
CA LEU A 10 -34.10 -9.04 -10.47
C LEU A 10 -33.29 -8.11 -9.57
N VAL A 11 -32.38 -8.65 -8.77
CA VAL A 11 -31.35 -7.85 -8.10
C VAL A 11 -30.38 -7.40 -9.17
N ILE A 12 -30.59 -6.20 -9.71
CA ILE A 12 -29.55 -5.49 -10.46
C ILE A 12 -28.56 -5.01 -9.40
N ALA A 13 -27.52 -5.81 -9.15
CA ALA A 13 -26.33 -5.31 -8.48
C ALA A 13 -25.71 -4.25 -9.40
N GLY A 14 -25.99 -2.98 -9.10
CA GLY A 14 -25.33 -1.84 -9.72
C GLY A 14 -23.82 -1.95 -9.53
N MET A 15 -23.12 -1.77 -10.65
CA MET A 15 -21.69 -2.01 -10.84
C MET A 15 -20.84 -1.09 -9.95
N LEU A 16 -19.85 -1.65 -9.24
CA LEU A 16 -18.57 -0.95 -9.09
C LEU A 16 -17.64 -1.56 -10.12
N ASN A 17 -17.19 -0.76 -11.08
CA ASN A 17 -16.06 -1.12 -11.90
C ASN A 17 -14.86 -1.33 -10.97
N ALA A 18 -14.62 -2.58 -10.59
CA ALA A 18 -13.33 -3.01 -10.07
C ALA A 18 -12.36 -2.88 -11.23
N LEU A 19 -11.89 -1.65 -11.47
CA LEU A 19 -10.86 -1.39 -12.46
C LEU A 19 -9.65 -2.25 -12.09
N ASP A 20 -9.25 -3.13 -13.00
CA ASP A 20 -8.36 -4.25 -12.77
C ASP A 20 -7.09 -3.86 -11.98
N TYR A 21 -7.07 -4.19 -10.69
CA TYR A 21 -5.84 -4.18 -9.93
C TYR A 21 -5.01 -5.38 -10.34
N ASN A 22 -3.72 -5.17 -10.55
CA ASN A 22 -2.76 -6.26 -10.51
C ASN A 22 -2.59 -6.69 -9.06
N VAL A 23 -2.46 -7.99 -8.81
CA VAL A 23 -2.41 -8.53 -7.44
C VAL A 23 -1.27 -9.54 -7.33
N VAL A 24 -0.57 -9.49 -6.20
CA VAL A 24 0.43 -10.48 -5.80
C VAL A 24 0.32 -10.73 -4.31
N GLU A 25 0.51 -11.98 -3.90
CA GLU A 25 0.54 -12.37 -2.50
C GLU A 25 1.76 -13.23 -2.23
N LYS A 26 2.54 -12.86 -1.21
CA LYS A 26 3.74 -13.60 -0.81
C LYS A 26 3.98 -13.42 0.69
N ASN A 27 4.29 -14.53 1.38
CA ASN A 27 4.49 -14.56 2.83
C ASN A 27 3.31 -13.97 3.63
N GLY A 28 2.08 -14.17 3.16
CA GLY A 28 0.86 -13.62 3.78
C GLY A 28 0.67 -12.12 3.59
N ILE A 29 1.52 -11.45 2.82
CA ILE A 29 1.33 -10.04 2.46
C ILE A 29 0.75 -9.96 1.06
N LYS A 30 -0.39 -9.32 0.92
CA LYS A 30 -1.07 -9.10 -0.35
C LYS A 30 -0.90 -7.65 -0.78
N LEU A 31 -0.31 -7.45 -1.95
CA LEU A 31 -0.21 -6.15 -2.62
C LEU A 31 -1.11 -6.16 -3.85
N SER A 32 -1.94 -5.13 -3.96
CA SER A 32 -2.68 -4.83 -5.18
C SER A 32 -2.28 -3.44 -5.67
N TRP A 33 -2.02 -3.28 -6.97
CA TRP A 33 -1.66 -1.98 -7.54
C TRP A 33 -2.35 -1.72 -8.88
N LYS A 34 -2.54 -0.43 -9.17
CA LYS A 34 -3.08 0.04 -10.43
C LYS A 34 -2.51 1.41 -10.77
N ILE A 35 -2.17 1.63 -12.04
CA ILE A 35 -1.82 2.97 -12.53
C ILE A 35 -3.09 3.71 -12.95
N ASN A 36 -3.20 4.96 -12.52
CA ASN A 36 -4.28 5.86 -12.88
C ASN A 36 -3.71 7.24 -13.22
N LYS A 37 -3.58 7.53 -14.51
CA LYS A 37 -2.95 8.76 -15.03
C LYS A 37 -1.55 8.92 -14.44
N ASP A 38 -1.41 9.83 -13.47
CA ASP A 38 -0.16 10.25 -12.87
C ASP A 38 0.06 9.64 -11.47
N PHE A 39 -0.77 8.68 -11.06
CA PHE A 39 -0.71 8.04 -9.75
C PHE A 39 -0.62 6.52 -9.86
N ILE A 40 0.03 5.90 -8.88
CA ILE A 40 -0.17 4.49 -8.55
C ILE A 40 -1.10 4.40 -7.34
N ASP A 41 -2.21 3.70 -7.52
CA ASP A 41 -3.12 3.32 -6.45
C ASP A 41 -2.64 2.00 -5.85
N ILE A 42 -2.42 1.98 -4.54
CA ILE A 42 -1.91 0.84 -3.79
C ILE A 42 -2.93 0.39 -2.77
N LYS A 43 -3.11 -0.92 -2.68
CA LYS A 43 -3.76 -1.60 -1.56
C LYS A 43 -2.82 -2.67 -1.01
N ILE A 44 -2.50 -2.59 0.27
CA ILE A 44 -1.68 -3.58 0.96
C ILE A 44 -2.45 -4.15 2.16
N GLU A 45 -2.36 -5.47 2.33
CA GLU A 45 -2.96 -6.21 3.44
C GLU A 45 -1.95 -7.20 4.02
N ALA A 46 -1.88 -7.29 5.35
CA ALA A 46 -0.99 -8.23 6.05
C ALA A 46 -1.60 -8.71 7.38
N PRO A 47 -1.22 -9.91 7.88
CA PRO A 47 -1.75 -10.49 9.11
C PRO A 47 -1.11 -9.84 10.35
N THR A 48 -1.48 -8.60 10.61
CA THR A 48 -1.00 -7.83 11.75
C THR A 48 -2.06 -6.86 12.28
N ARG A 49 -1.78 -6.33 13.46
CA ARG A 49 -2.47 -5.21 14.11
C ARG A 49 -1.52 -4.04 14.39
N GLY A 50 -0.54 -3.90 13.52
CA GLY A 50 0.52 -2.90 13.65
C GLY A 50 0.81 -2.33 12.28
N TRP A 51 1.99 -1.74 12.12
CA TRP A 51 2.32 -1.11 10.85
C TRP A 51 2.52 -2.13 9.72
N ILE A 52 2.20 -1.69 8.51
CA ILE A 52 2.48 -2.35 7.23
C ILE A 52 3.17 -1.35 6.30
N SER A 53 4.02 -1.83 5.39
CA SER A 53 4.78 -0.93 4.51
C SER A 53 4.99 -1.49 3.10
N VAL A 54 5.10 -0.57 2.15
CA VAL A 54 5.56 -0.81 0.77
C VAL A 54 6.81 0.04 0.55
N GLY A 55 7.89 -0.59 0.07
CA GLY A 55 9.14 0.07 -0.31
C GLY A 55 9.46 -0.12 -1.79
N PHE A 56 9.71 0.95 -2.54
CA PHE A 56 9.91 0.96 -3.98
C PHE A 56 11.39 1.13 -4.35
N ASP A 57 11.89 0.25 -5.21
CA ASP A 57 13.22 0.26 -5.82
C ASP A 57 14.42 0.46 -4.89
N PRO A 58 14.56 -0.36 -3.82
CA PRO A 58 15.80 -0.38 -3.05
C PRO A 58 17.02 -0.71 -3.93
N THR A 59 18.12 0.01 -3.73
CA THR A 59 19.40 -0.37 -4.34
C THR A 59 20.01 -1.57 -3.62
N GLN A 60 19.97 -1.56 -2.27
CA GLN A 60 20.47 -2.66 -1.44
C GLN A 60 19.81 -2.68 -0.06
N LYS A 61 19.23 -3.83 0.32
CA LYS A 61 18.45 -3.96 1.55
C LYS A 61 17.35 -2.88 1.57
N MET A 62 17.34 -1.96 2.53
CA MET A 62 16.40 -0.84 2.59
C MET A 62 16.92 0.41 1.89
N LYS A 63 18.22 0.46 1.58
CA LYS A 63 18.87 1.67 1.09
C LYS A 63 18.23 2.14 -0.22
N ASP A 64 17.97 3.44 -0.27
CA ASP A 64 17.43 4.19 -1.40
C ASP A 64 15.99 3.82 -1.79
N ALA A 65 15.27 3.03 -0.99
CA ALA A 65 13.86 2.79 -1.24
C ALA A 65 13.00 3.98 -0.78
N ASN A 66 12.06 4.40 -1.62
CA ASN A 66 10.89 5.17 -1.20
C ASN A 66 9.97 4.21 -0.43
N PHE A 67 9.60 4.54 0.80
CA PHE A 67 8.72 3.76 1.65
C PHE A 67 7.47 4.52 2.01
N ILE A 68 6.33 3.88 1.82
CA ILE A 68 5.09 4.25 2.51
C ILE A 68 4.90 3.25 3.65
N ILE A 69 4.90 3.74 4.89
CA ILE A 69 4.63 2.96 6.10
C ILE A 69 3.38 3.49 6.80
N ALA A 70 2.47 2.59 7.18
CA ALA A 70 1.17 2.97 7.74
C ALA A 70 0.64 1.97 8.75
N CYS A 71 -0.19 2.43 9.68
CA CYS A 71 -0.95 1.59 10.62
C CYS A 71 -2.36 2.15 10.82
N VAL A 72 -3.20 1.38 11.52
CA VAL A 72 -4.49 1.87 12.01
C VAL A 72 -4.45 1.86 13.54
N LYS A 73 -4.42 3.05 14.13
CA LYS A 73 -4.33 3.22 15.58
C LYS A 73 -5.53 4.00 16.09
N ASP A 74 -6.22 3.45 17.08
CA ASP A 74 -7.42 4.05 17.69
C ASP A 74 -8.49 4.43 16.64
N GLY A 75 -8.66 3.57 15.63
CA GLY A 75 -9.61 3.79 14.52
C GLY A 75 -9.18 4.85 13.50
N LYS A 76 -7.95 5.38 13.60
CA LYS A 76 -7.39 6.36 12.67
C LYS A 76 -6.23 5.76 11.88
N VAL A 77 -6.20 6.06 10.59
CA VAL A 77 -5.07 5.67 9.75
C VAL A 77 -3.95 6.68 9.94
N LEU A 78 -2.76 6.19 10.27
CA LEU A 78 -1.53 6.97 10.33
C LEU A 78 -0.60 6.44 9.26
N ALA A 79 0.05 7.33 8.51
CA ALA A 79 1.04 6.96 7.52
C ALA A 79 2.20 7.94 7.54
N ARG A 80 3.34 7.52 6.98
CA ARG A 80 4.51 8.36 6.77
C ARG A 80 5.18 7.99 5.44
N ASP A 81 5.57 9.03 4.73
CA ASP A 81 6.43 8.96 3.55
C ASP A 81 7.89 9.02 4.01
N ASP A 82 8.64 7.97 3.70
CA ASP A 82 9.94 7.66 4.27
C ASP A 82 10.95 7.23 3.22
N PHE A 83 12.20 7.64 3.44
CA PHE A 83 13.32 7.22 2.62
C PHE A 83 14.20 6.24 3.37
N GLY A 84 14.61 5.18 2.67
CA GLY A 84 15.64 4.25 3.09
C GLY A 84 17.03 4.89 3.19
N ASN A 85 17.25 5.68 4.23
CA ASN A 85 18.48 6.47 4.41
C ASN A 85 19.75 5.64 4.72
N ASN A 86 19.61 4.34 4.98
CA ASN A 86 20.74 3.41 5.12
C ASN A 86 20.27 1.96 4.84
N TYR A 87 21.16 0.99 4.99
CA TYR A 87 20.90 -0.42 4.74
C TYR A 87 19.79 -1.06 5.60
N VAL A 88 19.52 -0.49 6.79
CA VAL A 88 18.61 -1.07 7.80
C VAL A 88 17.76 -0.02 8.52
N THR A 89 17.80 1.23 8.06
CA THR A 89 17.06 2.34 8.64
C THR A 89 16.35 3.11 7.55
N HIS A 90 15.32 3.83 7.97
CA HIS A 90 14.55 4.75 7.15
C HIS A 90 14.23 5.99 7.99
N LYS A 91 13.88 7.09 7.32
CA LYS A 91 13.55 8.35 7.95
C LYS A 91 12.54 9.09 7.07
N SER A 92 11.67 9.88 7.69
CA SER A 92 10.69 10.69 6.98
C SER A 92 11.34 11.63 5.97
N ASP A 93 10.71 11.74 4.81
CA ASP A 93 11.15 12.58 3.70
C ASP A 93 11.11 14.05 4.09
N VAL A 94 10.04 14.47 4.76
CA VAL A 94 9.93 15.82 5.35
C VAL A 94 11.09 16.13 6.31
N GLU A 95 11.50 15.18 7.16
CA GLU A 95 12.64 15.38 8.06
C GLU A 95 14.01 15.39 7.35
N LEU A 96 14.05 14.94 6.10
CA LEU A 96 15.21 14.98 5.21
C LEU A 96 15.15 16.16 4.21
N GLY A 97 14.10 16.98 4.28
CA GLY A 97 13.86 18.13 3.41
C GLY A 97 13.27 17.76 2.04
N GLY A 98 12.48 16.70 1.99
CA GLY A 98 11.56 16.34 0.90
C GLY A 98 10.11 16.69 1.25
N THR A 99 9.16 15.97 0.68
CA THR A 99 7.71 16.17 0.78
C THR A 99 7.00 14.93 1.32
N ASP A 100 5.69 15.07 1.58
CA ASP A 100 4.80 13.95 1.88
C ASP A 100 3.82 13.85 0.70
N ASP A 101 3.99 12.80 -0.09
CA ASP A 101 3.31 12.63 -1.37
C ASP A 101 2.15 11.64 -1.31
N ILE A 102 1.82 11.14 -0.12
CA ILE A 102 0.68 10.26 0.13
C ILE A 102 -0.64 11.00 -0.14
N LYS A 103 -1.53 10.35 -0.91
CA LYS A 103 -2.91 10.80 -1.20
C LYS A 103 -3.90 9.66 -0.96
N ASN A 104 -5.18 10.01 -0.86
CA ASN A 104 -6.30 9.07 -0.77
C ASN A 104 -6.16 8.01 0.35
N LEU A 105 -5.49 8.36 1.45
CA LEU A 105 -5.19 7.43 2.53
C LEU A 105 -6.47 6.96 3.23
N THR A 106 -6.69 5.65 3.22
CA THR A 106 -7.74 4.97 4.00
C THR A 106 -7.22 3.64 4.49
N GLY A 107 -7.90 3.04 5.46
CA GLY A 107 -7.43 1.81 6.06
C GLY A 107 -8.38 1.29 7.12
N LYS A 108 -8.24 0.00 7.41
CA LYS A 108 -8.98 -0.68 8.46
C LYS A 108 -8.11 -1.74 9.12
N GLU A 109 -8.31 -1.92 10.41
CA GLU A 109 -7.78 -3.04 11.18
C GLU A 109 -8.93 -3.92 11.62
N THR A 110 -8.71 -5.23 11.59
CA THR A 110 -9.54 -6.26 12.20
C THR A 110 -8.70 -7.02 13.22
N ASP A 111 -9.29 -7.96 13.95
CA ASP A 111 -8.59 -8.72 14.99
C ASP A 111 -7.29 -9.41 14.51
N ASN A 112 -7.16 -9.70 13.21
CA ASN A 112 -6.03 -10.46 12.67
C ASN A 112 -5.37 -9.84 11.43
N SER A 113 -5.82 -8.68 10.95
CA SER A 113 -5.35 -8.12 9.67
C SER A 113 -5.45 -6.61 9.65
N THR A 114 -4.45 -5.97 9.02
CA THR A 114 -4.43 -4.54 8.69
C THR A 114 -4.43 -4.39 7.18
N GLU A 115 -5.35 -3.58 6.67
CA GLU A 115 -5.48 -3.24 5.26
C GLU A 115 -5.37 -1.71 5.11
N ILE A 116 -4.46 -1.26 4.26
CA ILE A 116 -4.24 0.15 3.94
C ILE A 116 -4.41 0.35 2.44
N TYR A 117 -5.06 1.45 2.08
CA TYR A 117 -5.16 1.97 0.72
C TYR A 117 -4.59 3.38 0.67
N PHE A 118 -3.78 3.66 -0.35
CA PHE A 118 -3.24 4.98 -0.61
C PHE A 118 -2.91 5.15 -2.10
N SER A 119 -2.67 6.37 -2.52
CA SER A 119 -2.10 6.70 -3.84
C SER A 119 -0.84 7.54 -3.65
N ILE A 120 0.16 7.34 -4.49
CA ILE A 120 1.31 8.25 -4.64
C ILE A 120 1.50 8.65 -6.11
N PRO A 121 2.03 9.84 -6.42
CA PRO A 121 2.41 10.19 -7.78
C PRO A 121 3.39 9.17 -8.35
N ILE A 122 3.29 8.85 -9.64
CA ILE A 122 4.31 8.03 -10.33
C ILE A 122 5.64 8.80 -10.52
N ASP A 123 5.59 10.12 -10.37
CA ASP A 123 6.72 11.04 -10.39
C ASP A 123 6.33 12.28 -9.59
N SER A 124 6.69 12.32 -8.31
CA SER A 124 6.40 13.46 -7.41
C SER A 124 7.35 14.64 -7.65
N GLY A 125 8.54 14.37 -8.20
CA GLY A 125 9.65 15.31 -8.25
C GLY A 125 10.42 15.43 -6.94
N ASP A 126 10.06 14.69 -5.88
CA ASP A 126 10.88 14.57 -4.68
C ASP A 126 12.15 13.74 -4.99
N LYS A 127 13.30 14.20 -4.49
CA LYS A 127 14.59 13.52 -4.59
C LYS A 127 14.67 12.22 -3.79
N PHE A 128 13.75 12.00 -2.85
CA PHE A 128 13.65 10.76 -2.06
C PHE A 128 12.69 9.74 -2.68
N ASP A 129 11.92 10.16 -3.68
CA ASP A 129 10.93 9.32 -4.32
C ASP A 129 11.47 8.60 -5.54
N THR A 130 10.97 7.37 -5.70
CA THR A 130 11.23 6.57 -6.89
C THR A 130 10.28 6.99 -8.01
N LYS A 131 10.83 7.42 -9.14
CA LYS A 131 10.05 7.57 -10.37
C LYS A 131 9.62 6.21 -10.92
N LEU A 132 8.32 5.95 -10.90
CA LEU A 132 7.69 4.70 -11.33
C LEU A 132 7.42 4.71 -12.84
N THR A 133 8.46 4.37 -13.61
CA THR A 133 8.38 4.29 -15.08
C THR A 133 7.75 2.97 -15.57
N LYS A 134 7.51 2.84 -16.87
CA LYS A 134 7.16 1.54 -17.46
C LYS A 134 8.30 0.54 -17.28
N GLY A 135 7.97 -0.69 -16.90
CA GLY A 135 8.93 -1.77 -16.68
C GLY A 135 8.81 -2.38 -15.29
N LYS A 136 9.91 -3.04 -14.88
CA LYS A 136 9.98 -3.81 -13.64
C LYS A 136 10.49 -2.96 -12.49
N HIS A 137 9.80 -3.06 -11.35
CA HIS A 137 10.14 -2.38 -10.11
C HIS A 137 10.29 -3.40 -8.97
N LYS A 138 11.35 -3.25 -8.18
CA LYS A 138 11.59 -4.08 -7.00
C LYS A 138 10.79 -3.53 -5.83
N ILE A 139 10.03 -4.37 -5.17
CA ILE A 139 9.21 -3.96 -4.02
C ILE A 139 9.61 -4.73 -2.78
N ILE A 140 9.75 -4.02 -1.66
CA ILE A 140 9.82 -4.57 -0.32
C ILE A 140 8.44 -4.44 0.30
N LEU A 141 7.90 -5.54 0.82
CA LEU A 141 6.70 -5.53 1.62
C LEU A 141 7.07 -5.98 3.02
N ALA A 142 6.56 -5.31 4.04
CA ALA A 142 6.82 -5.67 5.43
C ALA A 142 5.65 -5.32 6.33
N TYR A 143 5.62 -5.95 7.50
CA TYR A 143 4.72 -5.58 8.58
C TYR A 143 5.34 -5.84 9.94
N SER A 144 4.81 -5.21 10.98
CA SER A 144 5.16 -5.43 12.38
C SER A 144 3.94 -5.54 13.26
N ALA A 145 4.09 -6.18 14.42
CA ALA A 145 3.09 -6.23 15.48
C ALA A 145 2.97 -4.93 16.30
N SER A 146 3.78 -3.91 16.00
CA SER A 146 3.76 -2.60 16.66
C SER A 146 3.25 -1.52 15.72
N ASP A 147 2.58 -0.50 16.24
CA ASP A 147 2.26 0.74 15.51
C ASP A 147 3.44 1.71 15.40
N ASP A 148 4.53 1.49 16.16
CA ASP A 148 5.70 2.36 16.10
C ASP A 148 6.49 2.06 14.82
N PHE A 149 6.53 3.04 13.91
CA PHE A 149 7.24 2.94 12.63
C PHE A 149 8.75 2.73 12.77
N LYS A 150 9.34 2.93 13.96
CA LYS A 150 10.75 2.62 14.23
C LYS A 150 10.95 1.19 14.71
N TYR A 151 9.88 0.49 15.08
CA TYR A 151 9.96 -0.89 15.54
C TYR A 151 10.23 -1.83 14.37
N LYS A 152 11.07 -2.84 14.58
CA LYS A 152 11.47 -3.77 13.51
C LYS A 152 10.28 -4.57 12.98
N HIS A 153 10.26 -4.83 11.67
CA HIS A 153 9.29 -5.74 11.06
C HIS A 153 9.32 -7.12 11.72
N THR A 154 8.13 -7.71 11.88
CA THR A 154 7.94 -9.11 12.26
C THR A 154 8.24 -10.02 11.08
N ASN A 155 7.79 -9.64 9.87
CA ASN A 155 8.04 -10.37 8.64
C ASN A 155 8.16 -9.41 7.46
N TYR A 156 8.83 -9.86 6.40
CA TYR A 156 8.98 -9.10 5.17
C TYR A 156 9.13 -10.04 3.97
N THR A 157 8.94 -9.49 2.78
CA THR A 157 9.24 -10.18 1.53
C THR A 157 9.68 -9.19 0.46
N LYS A 158 10.32 -9.73 -0.58
CA LYS A 158 10.66 -8.99 -1.79
C LYS A 158 9.98 -9.61 -2.99
N ILE A 159 9.43 -8.75 -3.82
CA ILE A 159 8.77 -9.09 -5.07
C ILE A 159 9.25 -8.15 -6.18
N GLU A 160 8.85 -8.46 -7.40
CA GLU A 160 8.96 -7.56 -8.55
C GLU A 160 7.55 -7.33 -9.07
N ILE A 161 7.21 -6.08 -9.37
CA ILE A 161 5.97 -5.72 -10.06
C ILE A 161 6.32 -5.17 -11.44
N GLU A 162 5.36 -5.21 -12.35
CA GLU A 162 5.49 -4.62 -13.68
C GLU A 162 4.46 -3.50 -13.88
N ILE A 163 4.94 -2.35 -14.33
CA ILE A 163 4.15 -1.20 -14.75
C ILE A 163 4.11 -1.18 -16.28
N LYS A 164 2.91 -1.18 -16.85
CA LYS A 164 2.66 -1.30 -18.31
C LYS A 164 2.43 0.04 -18.99
#